data_AF-A0A4V6PJU0-F1
#
_entry.id   AF-A0A4V6PJU0-F1
#
_cell.length_a   1.000
_cell.length_b   1.000
_cell.length_c   1.000
_cell.angle_alpha   90.00
_cell.angle_beta   90.00
_cell.angle_gamma   90.00
#
_symmetry.space_group_name_H-M   'P 1'
#
loop_
_entity.id
_entity.type
_entity.pdbx_description
1 polymer ?
#
loop_
_entity_poly.entity_id
_entity_poly.type
_entity_poly.pdbx_seq_one_letter_code
_entity_poly.pdbx_strand_id
1 'polypeptide(L)'
;MIKKYLIVCVSIVWMISQSCSTHRHKNYMDNQPSSTITTRSGRSYRNSTSSNEPPIRHRYARPTNDWCFKHIFGKVLSEDKNQNEFTRDLLNSLLRRSGDNEIKEVYFVDPNLQSESEEDHLYITDVHCVDYSGRKFIIEMQLCHHRGWKKRIQAYIGRDYSGQLFKGKKYYDLVPVYLLAITEFNMFKDHQRFISYHAYRDEENNKNYFKGTEIIVLELPKFNKAISEITDQKDRWAFLLKNAQSISNMSEEEKAPLISNPIIQRACQQIDQLNWSEEDIRQYQHAEDNRQVALASLEKAHNKGREEERTKNIQKNNERKRKIIKREVEKGLNKNKHIDDIKKKAKSVINSLFSDCSDIDDNMIDEEFDKQSKKLRTEQPEE
;
A
#
# COMPACT_ATOMS: atom_id res chain seq x y z
N MET A 1 -2.20 -4.25 30.84
CA MET A 1 -2.52 -4.85 29.51
C MET A 1 -2.19 -3.97 28.31
N ILE A 2 -2.08 -2.65 28.43
CA ILE A 2 -1.85 -1.73 27.29
C ILE A 2 -0.39 -1.75 26.75
N LYS A 3 0.62 -2.10 27.58
CA LYS A 3 2.03 -2.14 27.14
C LYS A 3 2.40 -3.33 26.24
N LYS A 4 1.67 -4.45 26.28
CA LYS A 4 1.97 -5.64 25.43
C LYS A 4 1.42 -5.51 24.00
N TYR A 5 0.34 -4.75 23.79
CA TYR A 5 -0.22 -4.53 22.44
C TYR A 5 0.57 -3.50 21.62
N LEU A 6 1.27 -2.55 22.27
CA LEU A 6 2.09 -1.56 21.59
C LEU A 6 3.35 -2.18 20.97
N ILE A 7 3.92 -3.21 21.60
CA ILE A 7 5.13 -3.90 21.13
C ILE A 7 4.82 -4.75 19.88
N VAL A 8 3.64 -5.38 19.80
CA VAL A 8 3.26 -6.20 18.63
C VAL A 8 2.97 -5.35 17.38
N CYS A 9 2.43 -4.13 17.55
CA CYS A 9 2.20 -3.23 16.41
C CYS A 9 3.49 -2.61 15.84
N VAL A 10 4.51 -2.38 16.67
CA VAL A 10 5.81 -1.85 16.22
C VAL A 10 6.60 -2.93 15.45
N SER A 11 6.53 -4.20 15.86
CA SER A 11 7.22 -5.30 15.17
C SER A 11 6.67 -5.60 13.78
N ILE A 12 5.37 -5.43 13.54
CA ILE A 12 4.75 -5.64 12.21
C ILE A 12 5.12 -4.51 11.24
N VAL A 13 5.18 -3.26 11.73
CA VAL A 13 5.65 -2.11 10.93
C VAL A 13 7.14 -2.23 10.61
N TRP A 14 7.94 -2.76 11.54
CA TRP A 14 9.36 -3.02 11.34
C TRP A 14 9.61 -4.16 10.33
N MET A 15 8.84 -5.25 10.36
CA MET A 15 8.92 -6.31 9.32
C MET A 15 8.53 -5.82 7.93
N ILE A 16 7.50 -4.97 7.81
CA ILE A 16 7.09 -4.41 6.50
C ILE A 16 8.15 -3.44 5.96
N SER A 17 8.82 -2.68 6.83
CA SER A 17 9.92 -1.78 6.43
C SER A 17 11.21 -2.52 6.07
N GLN A 18 11.50 -3.66 6.71
CA GLN A 18 12.69 -4.48 6.45
C GLN A 18 12.52 -5.38 5.22
N SER A 19 11.31 -5.86 4.90
CA SER A 19 11.06 -6.64 3.68
C SER A 19 11.16 -5.82 2.38
N CYS A 20 11.22 -4.49 2.46
CA CYS A 20 11.49 -3.60 1.32
C CYS A 20 12.91 -3.00 1.31
N SER A 21 13.77 -3.36 2.27
CA SER A 21 15.15 -2.87 2.37
C SER A 21 16.10 -4.06 2.46
N THR A 22 16.77 -4.39 1.36
CA THR A 22 17.78 -5.44 1.27
C THR A 22 18.88 -5.26 2.32
N HIS A 23 18.94 -6.14 3.32
CA HIS A 23 20.10 -6.29 4.19
C HIS A 23 21.07 -7.31 3.59
N ARG A 24 22.30 -6.85 3.31
CA ARG A 24 23.42 -7.66 2.82
C ARG A 24 23.87 -8.66 3.88
N HIS A 25 23.88 -9.95 3.55
CA HIS A 25 24.60 -10.95 4.33
C HIS A 25 26.11 -10.88 4.04
N LYS A 26 26.91 -10.74 5.10
CA LYS A 26 28.36 -10.96 5.08
C LYS A 26 28.63 -12.46 4.89
N ASN A 27 29.49 -12.78 3.93
CA ASN A 27 30.04 -14.12 3.71
C ASN A 27 30.75 -14.63 4.97
N TYR A 28 30.31 -15.78 5.48
CA TYR A 28 31.14 -16.68 6.27
C TYR A 28 31.16 -18.03 5.54
N MET A 29 32.31 -18.30 4.94
CA MET A 29 32.68 -19.63 4.43
C MET A 29 33.05 -20.48 5.64
N ASP A 30 32.43 -21.64 5.80
CA ASP A 30 33.03 -22.73 6.57
C ASP A 30 32.69 -24.09 5.96
N ASN A 31 33.76 -24.89 5.84
CA ASN A 31 33.86 -26.22 5.26
C ASN A 31 33.27 -27.31 6.19
N GLN A 32 32.97 -28.48 5.60
CA GLN A 32 33.06 -29.88 6.12
C GLN A 32 31.80 -30.75 5.79
N PRO A 33 31.91 -32.11 5.69
CA PRO A 33 31.77 -32.80 4.41
C PRO A 33 30.62 -33.82 4.31
N SER A 34 30.51 -34.35 3.09
CA SER A 34 29.71 -35.44 2.55
C SER A 34 29.34 -36.61 3.48
N SER A 35 28.07 -37.04 3.41
CA SER A 35 27.72 -38.45 3.64
C SER A 35 26.63 -38.93 2.68
N THR A 36 27.01 -39.94 1.93
CA THR A 36 26.32 -40.74 0.92
C THR A 36 25.10 -41.46 1.47
N ILE A 37 23.93 -41.37 0.82
CA ILE A 37 22.94 -42.47 0.83
C ILE A 37 22.42 -42.77 -0.57
N THR A 38 22.57 -44.06 -0.85
CA THR A 38 22.37 -44.93 -2.00
C THR A 38 21.01 -44.85 -2.71
N THR A 39 21.10 -45.03 -4.01
CA THR A 39 20.10 -45.09 -5.09
C THR A 39 19.01 -46.16 -4.97
N ARG A 40 17.82 -45.90 -5.54
CA ARG A 40 17.01 -46.93 -6.21
C ARG A 40 16.20 -46.41 -7.41
N SER A 41 16.75 -46.69 -8.60
CA SER A 41 16.13 -47.08 -9.87
C SER A 41 14.80 -46.45 -10.34
N GLY A 42 14.89 -45.65 -11.41
CA GLY A 42 14.42 -46.08 -12.73
C GLY A 42 13.26 -45.32 -13.38
N ARG A 43 13.55 -44.42 -14.34
CA ARG A 43 13.22 -44.55 -15.78
C ARG A 43 13.52 -43.27 -16.58
N SER A 44 14.34 -43.46 -17.62
CA SER A 44 14.31 -42.78 -18.94
C SER A 44 14.38 -41.25 -18.97
N TYR A 45 15.61 -40.74 -19.03
CA TYR A 45 15.92 -39.37 -19.46
C TYR A 45 15.51 -39.15 -20.92
N ARG A 46 14.56 -38.24 -21.15
CA ARG A 46 14.57 -37.41 -22.37
C ARG A 46 15.21 -36.10 -22.00
N ASN A 47 16.41 -35.88 -22.52
CA ASN A 47 17.08 -34.59 -22.47
C ASN A 47 16.26 -33.57 -23.27
N SER A 48 15.56 -32.68 -22.58
CA SER A 48 15.36 -31.32 -23.08
C SER A 48 16.25 -30.42 -22.24
N THR A 49 17.19 -29.75 -22.90
CA THR A 49 18.02 -28.67 -22.39
C THR A 49 17.18 -27.72 -21.53
N SER A 50 17.25 -27.89 -20.21
CA SER A 50 16.75 -26.94 -19.22
C SER A 50 17.77 -25.80 -19.18
N SER A 51 17.53 -24.74 -19.95
CA SER A 51 18.11 -23.46 -19.57
C SER A 51 17.60 -23.15 -18.16
N ASN A 52 18.50 -23.03 -17.20
CA ASN A 52 18.20 -22.61 -15.82
C ASN A 52 17.78 -21.13 -15.74
N GLU A 53 17.30 -20.56 -16.85
CA GLU A 53 16.85 -19.18 -16.92
C GLU A 53 15.47 -19.10 -16.23
N PRO A 54 15.32 -18.21 -15.23
CA PRO A 54 14.07 -18.10 -14.52
C PRO A 54 12.96 -17.64 -15.50
N PRO A 55 11.77 -18.27 -15.49
CA PRO A 55 10.78 -18.05 -16.53
C PRO A 55 10.24 -16.61 -16.50
N ILE A 56 10.44 -15.87 -17.60
CA ILE A 56 9.86 -14.54 -17.82
C ILE A 56 8.35 -14.70 -18.02
N ARG A 57 7.55 -14.25 -17.03
CA ARG A 57 6.07 -14.33 -17.09
C ARG A 57 5.43 -13.29 -18.00
N HIS A 58 6.03 -12.10 -18.06
CA HIS A 58 5.61 -10.98 -18.89
C HIS A 58 6.85 -10.33 -19.47
N ARG A 59 6.86 -9.99 -20.76
CA ARG A 59 8.02 -9.36 -21.40
C ARG A 59 8.36 -8.01 -20.77
N TYR A 60 7.36 -7.13 -20.61
CA TYR A 60 7.57 -5.87 -19.90
C TYR A 60 7.37 -6.07 -18.40
N ALA A 61 8.39 -5.69 -17.63
CA ALA A 61 8.33 -5.60 -16.19
C ALA A 61 7.35 -4.52 -15.74
N ARG A 62 6.83 -4.67 -14.52
CA ARG A 62 5.90 -3.70 -13.92
C ARG A 62 6.70 -2.52 -13.37
N PRO A 63 6.54 -1.28 -13.87
CA PRO A 63 7.32 -0.13 -13.39
C PRO A 63 7.03 0.26 -11.94
N THR A 64 5.92 -0.20 -11.38
CA THR A 64 5.53 0.02 -9.97
C THR A 64 6.15 -0.99 -9.00
N ASN A 65 6.88 -1.99 -9.51
CA ASN A 65 7.75 -2.84 -8.71
C ASN A 65 8.94 -2.02 -8.21
N ASP A 66 9.32 -2.16 -6.94
CA ASP A 66 10.35 -1.34 -6.28
C ASP A 66 11.69 -1.32 -7.03
N TRP A 67 12.17 -2.50 -7.44
CA TRP A 67 13.43 -2.62 -8.15
C TRP A 67 13.32 -2.02 -9.56
N CYS A 68 12.25 -2.35 -10.29
CA CYS A 68 12.04 -1.83 -11.64
C CYS A 68 11.89 -0.30 -11.65
N PHE A 69 11.19 0.26 -10.66
CA PHE A 69 11.05 1.69 -10.49
C PHE A 69 12.42 2.37 -10.30
N LYS A 70 13.25 1.83 -9.39
CA LYS A 70 14.60 2.34 -9.13
C LYS A 70 15.56 2.11 -10.31
N HIS A 71 15.33 1.06 -11.10
CA HIS A 71 16.09 0.77 -12.31
C HIS A 71 15.83 1.80 -13.41
N ILE A 72 14.59 2.27 -13.57
CA ILE A 72 14.24 3.26 -14.60
C ILE A 72 14.51 4.69 -14.12
N PHE A 73 14.17 5.01 -12.87
CA PHE A 73 14.11 6.39 -12.37
C PHE A 73 15.19 6.74 -11.33
N GLY A 74 15.95 5.76 -10.84
CA GLY A 74 16.91 5.93 -9.75
C GLY A 74 18.37 5.88 -10.19
N LYS A 75 19.28 6.06 -9.22
CA LYS A 75 20.74 6.07 -9.43
C LYS A 75 21.38 4.67 -9.47
N VAL A 76 20.67 3.65 -8.98
CA VAL A 76 21.32 2.48 -8.35
C VAL A 76 21.80 1.42 -9.35
N LEU A 77 21.48 1.51 -10.65
CA LEU A 77 21.70 0.36 -11.54
C LEU A 77 22.33 0.67 -12.91
N SER A 78 22.71 1.92 -13.22
CA SER A 78 23.42 2.21 -14.47
C SER A 78 24.75 2.92 -14.26
N GLU A 79 25.80 2.37 -14.88
CA GLU A 79 27.05 3.08 -15.17
C GLU A 79 26.83 4.21 -16.19
N ASP A 80 25.66 4.24 -16.84
CA ASP A 80 25.30 5.20 -17.87
C ASP A 80 24.76 6.52 -17.29
N LYS A 81 25.38 7.64 -17.69
CA LYS A 81 25.03 9.00 -17.23
C LYS A 81 23.65 9.48 -17.71
N ASN A 82 22.95 8.70 -18.54
CA ASN A 82 21.72 9.07 -19.25
C ASN A 82 20.41 8.75 -18.50
N GLN A 83 20.43 8.05 -17.36
CA GLN A 83 19.20 7.76 -16.58
C GLN A 83 18.55 9.00 -15.94
N ASN A 84 19.18 10.17 -16.06
CA ASN A 84 18.55 11.44 -15.71
C ASN A 84 17.34 11.77 -16.60
N GLU A 85 17.25 11.24 -17.83
CA GLU A 85 16.25 11.69 -18.80
C GLU A 85 14.83 11.24 -18.46
N PHE A 86 14.63 10.01 -17.99
CA PHE A 86 13.31 9.47 -17.64
C PHE A 86 12.75 10.21 -16.42
N THR A 87 13.56 10.35 -15.37
CA THR A 87 13.18 11.08 -14.15
C THR A 87 12.91 12.53 -14.45
N ARG A 88 13.75 13.19 -15.25
CA ARG A 88 13.54 14.57 -15.68
C ARG A 88 12.23 14.73 -16.46
N ASP A 89 11.96 13.87 -17.44
CA ASP A 89 10.77 13.97 -18.28
C ASP A 89 9.48 13.65 -17.49
N LEU A 90 9.54 12.67 -16.59
CA LEU A 90 8.48 12.39 -15.62
C LEU A 90 8.20 13.61 -14.74
N LEU A 91 9.24 14.21 -14.16
CA LEU A 91 9.10 15.39 -13.31
C LEU A 91 8.56 16.58 -14.11
N ASN A 92 9.10 16.87 -15.30
CA ASN A 92 8.63 17.98 -16.13
C ASN A 92 7.15 17.85 -16.49
N SER A 93 6.73 16.64 -16.88
CA SER A 93 5.35 16.37 -17.28
C SER A 93 4.38 16.44 -16.10
N LEU A 94 4.71 15.82 -14.95
CA LEU A 94 3.80 15.73 -13.81
C LEU A 94 3.79 17.01 -12.97
N LEU A 95 4.93 17.70 -12.80
CA LEU A 95 5.02 18.96 -12.05
C LEU A 95 4.76 20.20 -12.92
N ARG A 96 4.38 20.01 -14.20
CA ARG A 96 4.06 21.08 -15.16
C ARG A 96 5.21 22.09 -15.32
N ARG A 97 6.42 21.57 -15.47
CA ARG A 97 7.62 22.40 -15.68
C ARG A 97 7.85 22.55 -17.18
N SER A 98 7.86 23.80 -17.63
CA SER A 98 8.09 24.17 -19.03
C SER A 98 8.68 25.58 -19.10
N GLY A 99 9.24 25.93 -20.27
CA GLY A 99 9.90 27.22 -20.48
C GLY A 99 11.02 27.44 -19.46
N ASP A 100 11.04 28.61 -18.83
CA ASP A 100 12.07 28.99 -17.85
C ASP A 100 12.07 28.11 -16.59
N ASN A 101 10.97 27.41 -16.31
CA ASN A 101 10.84 26.53 -15.15
C ASN A 101 11.20 25.07 -15.43
N GLU A 102 11.50 24.71 -16.68
CA GLU A 102 11.84 23.35 -17.10
C GLU A 102 13.06 22.81 -16.34
N ILE A 103 13.01 21.53 -15.96
CA ILE A 103 14.15 20.81 -15.40
C ILE A 103 14.99 20.31 -16.56
N LYS A 104 16.21 20.82 -16.69
CA LYS A 104 17.13 20.42 -17.79
C LYS A 104 17.96 19.20 -17.42
N GLU A 105 18.36 19.12 -16.16
CA GLU A 105 19.17 18.05 -15.59
C GLU A 105 18.72 17.76 -14.15
N VAL A 106 18.91 16.52 -13.72
CA VAL A 106 18.72 16.08 -12.34
C VAL A 106 19.95 15.33 -11.86
N TYR A 107 20.32 15.55 -10.60
CA TYR A 107 21.42 14.89 -9.91
C TYR A 107 20.86 14.10 -8.74
N PHE A 108 21.07 12.78 -8.75
CA PHE A 108 20.54 11.91 -7.70
C PHE A 108 21.32 12.04 -6.39
N VAL A 109 20.58 12.26 -5.32
CA VAL A 109 21.06 12.28 -3.95
C VAL A 109 20.98 10.86 -3.41
N ASP A 110 22.06 10.36 -2.81
CA ASP A 110 22.05 9.04 -2.17
C ASP A 110 21.20 9.13 -0.88
N PRO A 111 20.10 8.35 -0.77
CA PRO A 111 19.27 8.35 0.43
C PRO A 111 20.05 7.95 1.70
N ASN A 112 21.09 7.11 1.56
CA ASN A 112 21.87 6.63 2.71
C ASN A 112 22.84 7.70 3.23
N LEU A 113 23.21 8.69 2.41
CA LEU A 113 24.04 9.82 2.84
C LEU A 113 23.23 10.87 3.61
N GLN A 114 21.91 10.72 3.70
CA GLN A 114 21.03 11.63 4.44
C GLN A 114 20.76 11.19 5.89
N SER A 115 21.32 10.04 6.33
CA SER A 115 21.20 9.58 7.71
C SER A 115 22.40 10.00 8.56
N GLU A 116 22.23 11.05 9.35
CA GLU A 116 23.18 11.48 10.38
C GLU A 116 22.84 10.89 11.76
N SER A 117 21.63 10.34 11.94
CA SER A 117 21.14 9.75 13.19
C SER A 117 20.38 8.43 12.98
N GLU A 118 20.22 7.61 14.03
CA GLU A 118 19.44 6.35 13.97
C GLU A 118 17.96 6.57 13.57
N GLU A 119 17.42 7.75 13.87
CA GLU A 119 16.05 8.15 13.52
C GLU A 119 15.89 8.38 12.01
N ASP A 120 16.98 8.62 11.30
CA ASP A 120 16.99 8.89 9.86
C ASP A 120 16.81 7.63 9.01
N HIS A 121 16.98 6.44 9.59
CA HIS A 121 16.64 5.18 8.92
C HIS A 121 15.13 5.05 8.63
N LEU A 122 14.29 5.92 9.20
CA LEU A 122 12.87 6.04 8.88
C LEU A 122 12.59 6.92 7.66
N TYR A 123 13.62 7.60 7.11
CA TYR A 123 13.55 8.50 5.97
C TYR A 123 14.25 7.91 4.75
N ILE A 124 13.73 6.79 4.26
CA ILE A 124 14.17 6.19 2.99
C ILE A 124 13.14 6.51 1.94
N THR A 125 13.58 7.18 0.87
CA THR A 125 12.79 7.58 -0.29
C THR A 125 13.21 6.74 -1.51
N ASP A 126 12.29 6.48 -2.44
CA ASP A 126 12.63 5.67 -3.62
C ASP A 126 13.59 6.38 -4.56
N VAL A 127 13.32 7.66 -4.84
CA VAL A 127 14.21 8.52 -5.64
C VAL A 127 14.25 9.91 -5.00
N HIS A 128 15.47 10.41 -4.81
CA HIS A 128 15.70 11.79 -4.41
C HIS A 128 16.70 12.41 -5.40
N CYS A 129 16.33 13.54 -6.00
CA CYS A 129 17.22 14.29 -6.87
C CYS A 129 17.10 15.80 -6.69
N VAL A 130 18.11 16.51 -7.17
CA VAL A 130 18.17 17.97 -7.23
C VAL A 130 18.42 18.42 -8.66
N ASP A 131 17.90 19.58 -9.05
CA ASP A 131 18.26 20.17 -10.34
C ASP A 131 19.41 21.17 -10.24
N TYR A 132 19.80 21.74 -11.38
CA TYR A 132 20.84 22.78 -11.45
C TYR A 132 20.52 24.03 -10.61
N SER A 133 19.24 24.35 -10.41
CA SER A 133 18.81 25.50 -9.58
C SER A 133 18.76 25.14 -8.08
N GLY A 134 19.12 23.91 -7.71
CA GLY A 134 19.06 23.40 -6.34
C GLY A 134 17.66 22.98 -5.89
N ARG A 135 16.63 23.09 -6.75
CA ARG A 135 15.27 22.61 -6.42
C ARG A 135 15.35 21.12 -6.12
N LYS A 136 14.70 20.69 -5.04
CA LYS A 136 14.73 19.29 -4.60
C LYS A 136 13.47 18.56 -5.01
N PHE A 137 13.62 17.30 -5.38
CA PHE A 137 12.53 16.44 -5.84
C PHE A 137 12.62 15.09 -5.15
N ILE A 138 11.55 14.74 -4.44
CA ILE A 138 11.36 13.45 -3.79
C ILE A 138 10.31 12.69 -4.60
N ILE A 139 10.59 11.46 -5.01
CA ILE A 139 9.63 10.62 -5.72
C ILE A 139 9.41 9.34 -4.90
N GLU A 140 8.15 9.07 -4.60
CA GLU A 140 7.69 7.94 -3.79
C GLU A 140 6.73 7.05 -4.58
N MET A 141 7.00 5.76 -4.65
CA MET A 141 6.10 4.75 -5.20
C MET A 141 5.42 4.00 -4.05
N GLN A 142 4.08 3.94 -4.05
CA GLN A 142 3.34 3.26 -2.99
C GLN A 142 2.30 2.28 -3.51
N LEU A 143 2.48 1.04 -3.08
CA LEU A 143 1.61 -0.08 -3.41
C LEU A 143 0.29 -0.06 -2.61
N CYS A 144 0.33 0.39 -1.35
CA CYS A 144 -0.81 0.24 -0.46
C CYS A 144 -1.09 1.45 0.43
N HIS A 145 -2.37 1.65 0.72
CA HIS A 145 -2.79 2.68 1.66
C HIS A 145 -2.54 2.22 3.10
N HIS A 146 -1.50 2.74 3.74
CA HIS A 146 -1.28 2.54 5.17
C HIS A 146 -1.71 3.76 6.00
N ARG A 147 -2.08 3.51 7.26
CA ARG A 147 -2.39 4.59 8.22
C ARG A 147 -1.13 5.43 8.41
N GLY A 148 -1.24 6.75 8.22
CA GLY A 148 -0.12 7.69 8.40
C GLY A 148 0.59 8.13 7.12
N TRP A 149 0.24 7.57 5.95
CA TRP A 149 0.90 7.95 4.69
C TRP A 149 0.92 9.45 4.41
N LYS A 150 -0.22 10.14 4.57
CA LYS A 150 -0.30 11.60 4.42
C LYS A 150 0.67 12.35 5.34
N LYS A 151 0.82 11.88 6.58
CA LYS A 151 1.76 12.46 7.55
C LYS A 151 3.21 12.14 7.20
N ARG A 152 3.49 10.96 6.62
CA ARG A 152 4.83 10.58 6.13
C ARG A 152 5.26 11.51 4.99
N ILE A 153 4.40 11.74 4.00
CA ILE A 153 4.65 12.71 2.93
C ILE A 153 4.96 14.10 3.50
N GLN A 154 4.18 14.56 4.49
CA GLN A 154 4.39 15.85 5.15
C GLN A 154 5.70 15.89 5.96
N ALA A 155 6.05 14.80 6.64
CA ALA A 155 7.31 14.69 7.36
C ALA A 155 8.49 14.72 6.37
N TYR A 156 8.34 14.07 5.22
CA TYR A 156 9.38 13.99 4.20
C TYR A 156 9.71 15.37 3.65
N ILE A 157 8.69 16.07 3.16
CA ILE A 157 8.88 17.43 2.63
C ILE A 157 9.36 18.41 3.71
N GLY A 158 8.85 18.27 4.94
CA GLY A 158 9.25 19.10 6.08
C GLY A 158 10.73 18.93 6.43
N ARG A 159 11.17 17.67 6.58
CA ARG A 159 12.56 17.30 6.84
C ARG A 159 13.48 17.84 5.76
N ASP A 160 13.13 17.65 4.49
CA ASP A 160 13.99 18.05 3.38
C ASP A 160 14.08 19.57 3.19
N TYR A 161 13.00 20.29 3.56
CA TYR A 161 12.97 21.74 3.58
C TYR A 161 13.76 22.32 4.76
N SER A 162 13.52 21.82 5.98
CA SER A 162 14.22 22.29 7.18
C SER A 162 15.69 21.87 7.22
N GLY A 163 16.01 20.69 6.69
CA GLY A 163 17.38 20.13 6.67
C GLY A 163 18.34 20.90 5.77
N GLN A 164 17.87 21.88 5.01
CA GLN A 164 18.72 22.83 4.28
C GLN A 164 19.40 23.84 5.22
N LEU A 165 18.90 24.00 6.45
CA LEU A 165 19.43 24.93 7.43
C LEU A 165 20.53 24.25 8.25
N PHE A 166 21.78 24.60 7.95
CA PHE A 166 22.95 24.28 8.75
C PHE A 166 23.70 25.57 9.12
N LYS A 167 24.71 25.47 9.99
CA LYS A 167 25.43 26.63 10.50
C LYS A 167 25.96 27.51 9.36
N GLY A 168 25.49 28.77 9.30
CA GLY A 168 25.90 29.76 8.30
C GLY A 168 24.96 29.93 7.10
N LYS A 169 23.98 29.04 6.88
CA LYS A 169 22.90 29.21 5.90
C LYS A 169 21.83 30.16 6.41
N LYS A 170 21.25 30.97 5.53
CA LYS A 170 20.16 31.90 5.86
C LYS A 170 18.84 31.40 5.29
N TYR A 171 17.72 31.81 5.91
CA TYR A 171 16.38 31.41 5.49
C TYR A 171 16.03 31.81 4.04
N TYR A 172 16.59 32.91 3.54
CA TYR A 172 16.33 33.33 2.15
C TYR A 172 17.05 32.45 1.12
N ASP A 173 18.03 31.62 1.54
CA ASP A 173 18.75 30.69 0.67
C ASP A 173 18.01 29.35 0.50
N LEU A 174 16.84 29.20 1.11
CA LEU A 174 16.05 27.97 1.03
C LEU A 174 15.47 27.79 -0.37
N VAL A 175 15.70 26.61 -0.92
CA VAL A 175 15.22 26.21 -2.24
C VAL A 175 13.94 25.39 -2.11
N PRO A 176 13.02 25.46 -3.10
CA PRO A 176 11.78 24.70 -3.06
C PRO A 176 12.01 23.18 -3.04
N VAL A 177 11.12 22.48 -2.32
CA VAL A 177 11.06 21.01 -2.27
C VAL A 177 9.75 20.53 -2.87
N TYR A 178 9.82 19.60 -3.80
CA TYR A 178 8.68 18.98 -4.46
C TYR A 178 8.63 17.51 -4.08
N LEU A 179 7.45 17.01 -3.73
CA LEU A 179 7.24 15.58 -3.51
C LEU A 179 6.22 15.05 -4.52
N LEU A 180 6.64 14.10 -5.34
CA LEU A 180 5.79 13.34 -6.25
C LEU A 180 5.48 11.96 -5.63
N ALA A 181 4.24 11.74 -5.23
CA ALA A 181 3.77 10.44 -4.78
C ALA A 181 2.99 9.74 -5.91
N ILE A 182 3.44 8.54 -6.29
CA ILE A 182 2.76 7.67 -7.25
C ILE A 182 2.13 6.52 -6.48
N THR A 183 0.82 6.29 -6.64
CA THR A 183 0.08 5.31 -5.84
C THR A 183 -0.70 4.31 -6.69
N GLU A 184 -0.67 3.04 -6.30
CA GLU A 184 -1.55 1.98 -6.83
C GLU A 184 -2.91 1.89 -6.09
N PHE A 185 -3.24 2.89 -5.27
CA PHE A 185 -4.50 2.99 -4.54
C PHE A 185 -5.09 4.40 -4.62
N ASN A 186 -6.39 4.52 -4.31
CA ASN A 186 -7.08 5.80 -4.18
C ASN A 186 -6.80 6.42 -2.80
N MET A 187 -5.98 7.46 -2.76
CA MET A 187 -5.66 8.25 -1.57
C MET A 187 -6.77 9.24 -1.21
N PHE A 188 -7.41 9.84 -2.21
CA PHE A 188 -8.46 10.85 -2.03
C PHE A 188 -9.79 10.35 -2.58
N LYS A 189 -10.68 9.84 -1.70
CA LYS A 189 -11.94 9.22 -2.13
C LYS A 189 -12.85 10.17 -2.93
N ASP A 190 -12.86 11.45 -2.55
CA ASP A 190 -13.77 12.45 -3.14
C ASP A 190 -13.18 13.16 -4.37
N HIS A 191 -11.95 12.83 -4.77
CA HIS A 191 -11.26 13.46 -5.88
C HIS A 191 -11.22 12.54 -7.10
N GLN A 192 -11.80 12.93 -8.23
CA GLN A 192 -11.91 12.03 -9.39
C GLN A 192 -10.69 12.02 -10.31
N ARG A 193 -9.93 13.11 -10.38
CA ARG A 193 -8.77 13.18 -11.29
C ARG A 193 -7.64 12.28 -10.80
N PHE A 194 -6.92 11.66 -11.75
CA PHE A 194 -5.78 10.79 -11.48
C PHE A 194 -4.52 11.53 -11.04
N ILE A 195 -4.46 12.85 -11.22
CA ILE A 195 -3.38 13.70 -10.70
C ILE A 195 -3.95 14.85 -9.88
N SER A 196 -3.31 15.16 -8.76
CA SER A 196 -3.66 16.25 -7.86
C SER A 196 -2.43 17.01 -7.39
N TYR A 197 -2.60 18.31 -7.13
CA TYR A 197 -1.53 19.25 -6.78
C TYR A 197 -1.91 19.95 -5.49
N HIS A 198 -1.04 19.88 -4.50
CA HIS A 198 -1.29 20.35 -3.13
C HIS A 198 -0.21 21.33 -2.72
N ALA A 199 -0.64 22.52 -2.29
CA ALA A 199 0.22 23.61 -1.83
C ALA A 199 -0.51 24.36 -0.71
N TYR A 200 0.26 25.14 0.08
CA TYR A 200 -0.33 26.05 1.06
C TYR A 200 -1.13 27.16 0.37
N ARG A 201 -2.31 27.45 0.92
CA ARG A 201 -3.20 28.48 0.40
C ARG A 201 -3.83 29.24 1.56
N ASP A 202 -3.99 30.53 1.34
CA ASP A 202 -4.81 31.39 2.19
C ASP A 202 -6.26 30.89 2.18
N GLU A 203 -6.88 30.81 3.36
CA GLU A 203 -8.23 30.24 3.49
C GLU A 203 -9.32 31.14 2.87
N GLU A 204 -9.13 32.46 2.89
CA GLU A 204 -10.13 33.41 2.42
C GLU A 204 -10.10 33.60 0.90
N ASN A 205 -8.90 33.77 0.32
CA ASN A 205 -8.73 34.11 -1.10
C ASN A 205 -8.09 33.00 -1.94
N ASN A 206 -7.74 31.86 -1.33
CA ASN A 206 -7.19 30.68 -1.99
C ASN A 206 -5.85 30.90 -2.72
N LYS A 207 -5.15 32.02 -2.44
CA LYS A 207 -3.84 32.35 -3.02
C LYS A 207 -2.72 31.61 -2.29
N ASN A 208 -1.69 31.24 -3.04
CA ASN A 208 -0.48 30.64 -2.51
C ASN A 208 0.60 31.71 -2.31
N TYR A 209 0.73 32.20 -1.08
CA TYR A 209 1.80 33.12 -0.67
C TYR A 209 3.09 32.40 -0.27
N PHE A 210 2.99 31.17 0.25
CA PHE A 210 4.12 30.38 0.73
C PHE A 210 4.62 29.41 -0.34
N LYS A 211 5.46 29.94 -1.23
CA LYS A 211 6.11 29.19 -2.30
C LYS A 211 7.40 28.55 -1.77
N GLY A 212 7.32 27.30 -1.33
CA GLY A 212 8.49 26.56 -0.82
C GLY A 212 8.32 25.05 -0.87
N THR A 213 7.08 24.56 -0.81
CA THR A 213 6.77 23.14 -0.82
C THR A 213 5.55 22.86 -1.69
N GLU A 214 5.59 21.79 -2.47
CA GLU A 214 4.44 21.32 -3.25
C GLU A 214 4.42 19.79 -3.29
N ILE A 215 3.23 19.22 -3.12
CA ILE A 215 3.01 17.77 -3.19
C ILE A 215 2.15 17.48 -4.41
N ILE A 216 2.61 16.56 -5.24
CA ILE A 216 1.93 16.06 -6.43
C ILE A 216 1.60 14.60 -6.15
N VAL A 217 0.34 14.22 -6.36
CA VAL A 217 -0.10 12.83 -6.16
C VAL A 217 -0.69 12.30 -7.47
N LEU A 218 -0.07 11.25 -8.00
CA LEU A 218 -0.50 10.47 -9.15
C LEU A 218 -1.16 9.17 -8.68
N GLU A 219 -2.48 9.10 -8.75
CA GLU A 219 -3.28 7.93 -8.34
C GLU A 219 -3.61 7.07 -9.57
N LEU A 220 -2.79 6.04 -9.82
CA LEU A 220 -2.90 5.17 -11.01
C LEU A 220 -4.28 4.49 -11.15
N PRO A 221 -4.98 4.05 -10.08
CA PRO A 221 -6.32 3.46 -10.24
C PRO A 221 -7.36 4.39 -10.88
N LYS A 222 -7.17 5.71 -10.80
CA LYS A 222 -8.08 6.71 -11.39
C LYS A 222 -7.76 7.01 -12.85
N PHE A 223 -6.63 6.55 -13.36
CA PHE A 223 -6.24 6.75 -14.76
C PHE A 223 -6.90 5.71 -15.66
N ASN A 224 -7.97 6.07 -16.37
CA ASN A 224 -8.79 5.11 -17.13
C ASN A 224 -8.83 5.39 -18.64
N LYS A 225 -7.90 6.20 -19.14
CA LYS A 225 -7.79 6.50 -20.57
C LYS A 225 -7.36 5.27 -21.36
N ALA A 226 -8.02 5.01 -22.48
CA ALA A 226 -7.56 4.07 -23.49
C ALA A 226 -6.30 4.61 -24.19
N ILE A 227 -5.54 3.72 -24.86
CA ILE A 227 -4.31 4.11 -25.56
C ILE A 227 -4.55 5.15 -26.65
N SER A 228 -5.71 5.11 -27.29
CA SER A 228 -6.14 6.09 -28.30
C SER A 228 -6.47 7.47 -27.72
N GLU A 229 -6.70 7.57 -26.40
CA GLU A 229 -7.00 8.81 -25.69
C GLU A 229 -5.75 9.46 -25.08
N ILE A 230 -4.57 8.88 -25.33
CA ILE A 230 -3.29 9.41 -24.86
C ILE A 230 -2.89 10.61 -25.70
N THR A 231 -2.91 11.78 -25.07
CA THR A 231 -2.71 13.06 -25.77
C THR A 231 -1.39 13.73 -25.41
N ASP A 232 -0.91 13.54 -24.19
CA ASP A 232 0.22 14.28 -23.65
C ASP A 232 1.17 13.43 -22.81
N GLN A 233 2.26 14.05 -22.35
CA GLN A 233 3.35 13.32 -21.70
C GLN A 233 2.96 12.75 -20.33
N LYS A 234 2.08 13.42 -19.57
CA LYS A 234 1.60 12.89 -18.28
C LYS A 234 0.69 11.69 -18.49
N ASP A 235 -0.13 11.69 -19.56
CA ASP A 235 -0.92 10.53 -19.95
C ASP A 235 0.00 9.35 -20.34
N ARG A 236 1.06 9.59 -21.11
CA ARG A 236 2.02 8.54 -21.52
C ARG A 236 2.68 7.88 -20.31
N TRP A 237 3.18 8.67 -19.36
CA TRP A 237 3.77 8.12 -18.13
C TRP A 237 2.75 7.37 -17.29
N ALA A 238 1.56 7.94 -17.06
CA ALA A 238 0.52 7.27 -16.28
C ALA A 238 0.07 5.94 -16.94
N PHE A 239 -0.04 5.92 -18.28
CA PHE A 239 -0.39 4.72 -19.03
C PHE A 239 0.72 3.67 -18.98
N LEU A 240 1.99 4.06 -19.16
CA LEU A 240 3.14 3.15 -19.04
C LEU A 240 3.21 2.52 -17.65
N LEU A 241 3.17 3.36 -16.59
CA LEU A 241 3.24 2.91 -15.20
C LEU A 241 2.11 1.93 -14.85
N LYS A 242 0.88 2.17 -15.36
CA LYS A 242 -0.29 1.33 -15.08
C LYS A 242 -0.36 0.07 -15.93
N ASN A 243 0.00 0.15 -17.21
CA ASN A 243 -0.36 -0.86 -18.22
C ASN A 243 0.84 -1.54 -18.89
N ALA A 244 2.07 -1.39 -18.39
CA ALA A 244 3.30 -1.96 -18.97
C ALA A 244 3.17 -3.42 -19.44
N GLN A 245 2.63 -4.30 -18.60
CA GLN A 245 2.47 -5.73 -18.91
C GLN A 245 1.50 -5.99 -20.07
N SER A 246 0.52 -5.12 -20.28
CA SER A 246 -0.41 -5.20 -21.41
C SER A 246 0.21 -4.61 -22.68
N ILE A 247 1.01 -3.54 -22.53
CA ILE A 247 1.72 -2.90 -23.65
C ILE A 247 2.62 -3.91 -24.37
N SER A 248 3.28 -4.83 -23.67
CA SER A 248 4.19 -5.78 -24.32
C SER A 248 3.52 -6.68 -25.38
N ASN A 249 2.20 -6.84 -25.30
CA ASN A 249 1.43 -7.72 -26.19
C ASN A 249 0.74 -6.97 -27.34
N MET A 250 0.80 -5.63 -27.35
CA MET A 250 0.23 -4.79 -28.40
C MET A 250 1.11 -4.79 -29.66
N SER A 251 0.53 -4.48 -30.82
CA SER A 251 1.28 -4.19 -32.05
C SER A 251 1.99 -2.83 -31.96
N GLU A 252 2.92 -2.55 -32.88
CA GLU A 252 3.61 -1.26 -32.91
C GLU A 252 2.66 -0.11 -33.30
N GLU A 253 1.67 -0.39 -34.16
CA GLU A 253 0.63 0.57 -34.53
C GLU A 253 -0.26 0.93 -33.33
N GLU A 254 -0.64 -0.05 -32.52
CA GLU A 254 -1.43 0.16 -31.30
C GLU A 254 -0.65 1.01 -30.28
N LYS A 255 0.66 0.78 -30.16
CA LYS A 255 1.53 1.52 -29.22
C LYS A 255 1.91 2.92 -29.69
N ALA A 256 1.67 3.27 -30.96
CA ALA A 256 2.12 4.53 -31.55
C ALA A 256 1.79 5.79 -30.72
N PRO A 257 0.62 5.94 -30.07
CA PRO A 257 0.34 7.09 -29.21
C PRO A 257 1.31 7.26 -28.02
N LEU A 258 1.89 6.14 -27.53
CA LEU A 258 2.90 6.11 -26.48
C LEU A 258 4.31 6.30 -27.03
N ILE A 259 4.72 5.41 -27.95
CA ILE A 259 6.11 5.29 -28.39
C ILE A 259 6.52 6.30 -29.45
N SER A 260 5.57 7.10 -29.98
CA SER A 260 5.89 8.30 -30.76
C SER A 260 6.71 9.31 -29.98
N ASN A 261 6.69 9.26 -28.63
CA ASN A 261 7.63 9.97 -27.80
C ASN A 261 8.90 9.12 -27.58
N PRO A 262 10.09 9.59 -28.00
CA PRO A 262 11.34 8.82 -27.91
C PRO A 262 11.75 8.44 -26.48
N ILE A 263 11.43 9.28 -25.48
CA ILE A 263 11.74 8.99 -24.07
C ILE A 263 10.89 7.83 -23.58
N ILE A 264 9.59 7.80 -23.91
CA ILE A 264 8.70 6.69 -23.57
C ILE A 264 9.13 5.41 -24.29
N GLN A 265 9.54 5.50 -25.56
CA GLN A 265 10.06 4.35 -26.30
C GLN A 265 11.31 3.75 -25.62
N ARG A 266 12.27 4.60 -25.21
CA ARG A 266 13.45 4.14 -24.46
C ARG A 266 13.09 3.60 -23.08
N ALA A 267 12.12 4.20 -22.39
CA ALA A 267 11.62 3.67 -21.12
C ALA A 267 11.01 2.26 -21.29
N CYS A 268 10.27 2.01 -22.37
CA CYS A 268 9.79 0.67 -22.73
C CYS A 268 10.94 -0.33 -22.93
N GLN A 269 12.08 0.10 -23.50
CA GLN A 269 13.26 -0.75 -23.67
C GLN A 269 13.92 -1.09 -22.33
N GLN A 270 13.93 -0.16 -21.37
CA GLN A 270 14.48 -0.37 -20.02
C GLN A 270 13.65 -1.34 -19.18
N ILE A 271 12.37 -1.54 -19.48
CA ILE A 271 11.51 -2.50 -18.78
C ILE A 271 11.31 -3.81 -19.54
N ASP A 272 11.89 -3.91 -20.74
CA ASP A 272 11.85 -5.13 -21.53
C ASP A 272 12.84 -6.14 -20.94
N GLN A 273 12.31 -7.15 -20.26
CA GLN A 273 13.10 -8.18 -19.57
C GLN A 273 13.98 -8.99 -20.53
N LEU A 274 13.74 -8.95 -21.84
CA LEU A 274 14.63 -9.56 -22.83
C LEU A 274 15.99 -8.85 -22.94
N ASN A 275 16.07 -7.59 -22.48
CA ASN A 275 17.30 -6.80 -22.47
C ASN A 275 18.04 -6.90 -21.12
N TRP A 276 17.51 -7.63 -20.16
CA TRP A 276 18.02 -7.69 -18.79
C TRP A 276 19.03 -8.81 -18.60
N SER A 277 19.99 -8.59 -17.71
CA SER A 277 20.86 -9.67 -17.25
C SER A 277 20.09 -10.65 -16.36
N GLU A 278 20.63 -11.85 -16.14
CA GLU A 278 20.01 -12.79 -15.19
C GLU A 278 19.92 -12.19 -13.77
N GLU A 279 20.89 -11.35 -13.38
CA GLU A 279 20.89 -10.70 -12.08
C GLU A 279 19.74 -9.69 -11.97
N ASP A 280 19.53 -8.87 -13.00
CA ASP A 280 18.40 -7.93 -13.08
C ASP A 280 17.05 -8.67 -12.97
N ILE A 281 16.91 -9.79 -13.69
CA ILE A 281 15.71 -10.62 -13.61
C ILE A 281 15.51 -11.18 -12.19
N ARG A 282 16.58 -11.68 -11.55
CA ARG A 282 16.51 -12.17 -10.15
C ARG A 282 16.09 -11.08 -9.18
N GLN A 283 16.68 -9.88 -9.29
CA GLN A 283 16.36 -8.76 -8.41
C GLN A 283 14.92 -8.29 -8.58
N TYR A 284 14.44 -8.20 -9.83
CA TYR A 284 13.04 -7.91 -10.11
C TYR A 284 12.08 -8.96 -9.53
N GLN A 285 12.37 -10.25 -9.73
CA GLN A 285 11.55 -11.35 -9.22
C GLN A 285 11.49 -11.35 -7.70
N HIS A 286 12.62 -11.13 -7.03
CA HIS A 286 12.66 -11.00 -5.58
C HIS A 286 11.82 -9.80 -5.08
N ALA A 287 11.92 -8.65 -5.75
CA ALA A 287 11.08 -7.49 -5.44
C ALA A 287 9.59 -7.77 -5.70
N GLU A 288 9.27 -8.55 -6.73
CA GLU A 288 7.90 -8.95 -7.06
C GLU A 288 7.33 -9.92 -6.01
N ASP A 289 8.12 -10.87 -5.53
CA ASP A 289 7.71 -11.77 -4.44
C ASP A 289 7.41 -10.98 -3.15
N ASN A 290 8.28 -10.01 -2.80
CA ASN A 290 8.06 -9.12 -1.66
C ASN A 290 6.76 -8.30 -1.83
N ARG A 291 6.49 -7.82 -3.05
CA ARG A 291 5.24 -7.13 -3.40
C ARG A 291 4.02 -8.03 -3.17
N GLN A 292 4.06 -9.28 -3.62
CA GLN A 292 2.97 -10.24 -3.42
C GLN A 292 2.73 -10.56 -1.95
N VAL A 293 3.81 -10.75 -1.17
CA VAL A 293 3.73 -10.97 0.28
C VAL A 293 3.08 -9.77 0.98
N ALA A 294 3.45 -8.55 0.60
CA ALA A 294 2.85 -7.33 1.15
C ALA A 294 1.35 -7.25 0.85
N LEU A 295 0.94 -7.51 -0.40
CA LEU A 295 -0.47 -7.54 -0.80
C LEU A 295 -1.28 -8.61 -0.06
N ALA A 296 -0.76 -9.84 0.02
CA ALA A 296 -1.41 -10.94 0.74
C ALA A 296 -1.56 -10.63 2.24
N SER A 297 -0.55 -9.98 2.84
CA SER A 297 -0.59 -9.54 4.24
C SER A 297 -1.67 -8.49 4.49
N LEU A 298 -1.83 -7.54 3.56
CA LEU A 298 -2.88 -6.52 3.64
C LEU A 298 -4.27 -7.12 3.49
N GLU A 299 -4.45 -8.03 2.53
CA GLU A 299 -5.71 -8.73 2.34
C GLU A 299 -6.09 -9.53 3.59
N LYS A 300 -5.15 -10.28 4.16
CA LYS A 300 -5.35 -11.02 5.42
C LYS A 300 -5.74 -10.09 6.57
N ALA A 301 -5.07 -8.95 6.72
CA ALA A 301 -5.38 -7.97 7.75
C ALA A 301 -6.79 -7.37 7.58
N HIS A 302 -7.18 -7.08 6.35
CA HIS A 302 -8.51 -6.56 6.03
C HIS A 302 -9.61 -7.60 6.28
N ASN A 303 -9.40 -8.86 5.88
CA ASN A 303 -10.34 -9.95 6.13
C ASN A 303 -10.53 -10.22 7.63
N LYS A 304 -9.43 -10.25 8.39
CA LYS A 304 -9.48 -10.37 9.85
C LYS A 304 -10.24 -9.21 10.50
N GLY A 305 -10.03 -7.97 10.02
CA GLY A 305 -10.76 -6.80 10.49
C GLY A 305 -12.28 -6.91 10.28
N ARG A 306 -12.70 -7.40 9.10
CA ARG A 306 -14.13 -7.65 8.79
C ARG A 306 -14.72 -8.75 9.66
N GLU A 307 -13.97 -9.82 9.90
CA GLU A 307 -14.43 -10.92 10.75
C GLU A 307 -14.56 -10.50 12.22
N GLU A 308 -13.62 -9.72 12.74
CA GLU A 308 -13.70 -9.13 14.07
C GLU A 308 -14.88 -8.15 14.20
N GLU A 309 -15.18 -7.37 13.17
CA GLU A 309 -16.34 -6.48 13.15
C GLU A 309 -17.66 -7.28 13.12
N ARG A 310 -17.72 -8.31 12.27
CA ARG A 310 -18.87 -9.22 12.20
C ARG A 310 -19.14 -9.91 13.53
N THR A 311 -18.11 -10.47 14.16
CA THR A 311 -18.24 -11.13 15.47
C THR A 311 -18.67 -10.16 16.57
N LYS A 312 -18.10 -8.93 16.62
CA LYS A 312 -18.55 -7.88 17.55
C LYS A 312 -20.01 -7.48 17.32
N ASN A 313 -20.46 -7.39 16.07
CA ASN A 313 -21.85 -7.07 15.75
C ASN A 313 -22.80 -8.21 16.15
N ILE A 314 -22.43 -9.47 15.89
CA ILE A 314 -23.18 -10.64 16.36
C ILE A 314 -23.28 -10.64 17.89
N GLN A 315 -22.17 -10.42 18.59
CA GLN A 315 -22.16 -10.37 20.06
C GLN A 315 -23.06 -9.24 20.60
N LYS A 316 -22.95 -8.03 20.06
CA LYS A 316 -23.83 -6.90 20.43
C LYS A 316 -25.31 -7.20 20.16
N ASN A 317 -25.62 -7.86 19.05
CA ASN A 317 -26.99 -8.27 18.73
C ASN A 317 -27.50 -9.33 19.73
N ASN A 318 -26.68 -10.33 20.06
CA ASN A 318 -27.04 -11.35 21.04
C ASN A 318 -27.25 -10.75 22.45
N GLU A 319 -26.44 -9.77 22.85
CA GLU A 319 -26.64 -9.03 24.11
C GLU A 319 -27.96 -8.24 24.10
N ARG A 320 -28.31 -7.58 22.98
CA ARG A 320 -29.60 -6.88 22.83
C ARG A 320 -30.77 -7.86 22.91
N LYS A 321 -30.67 -9.02 22.23
CA LYS A 321 -31.68 -10.09 22.32
C LYS A 321 -31.89 -10.54 23.76
N ARG A 322 -30.81 -10.86 24.49
CA ARG A 322 -30.89 -11.26 25.91
C ARG A 322 -31.59 -10.23 26.78
N LYS A 323 -31.29 -8.94 26.59
CA LYS A 323 -31.97 -7.85 27.33
C LYS A 323 -33.47 -7.78 27.02
N ILE A 324 -33.88 -8.00 25.77
CA ILE A 324 -35.30 -7.99 25.38
C ILE A 324 -36.01 -9.23 25.94
N ILE A 325 -35.41 -10.41 25.78
CA ILE A 325 -35.94 -11.68 26.33
C ILE A 325 -36.15 -11.54 27.83
N LYS A 326 -35.13 -11.09 28.57
CA LYS A 326 -35.21 -10.88 30.02
C LYS A 326 -36.40 -10.01 30.42
N ARG A 327 -36.60 -8.87 29.75
CA ARG A 327 -37.73 -7.97 30.03
C ARG A 327 -39.08 -8.63 29.77
N GLU A 328 -39.22 -9.36 28.66
CA GLU A 328 -40.51 -10.00 28.32
C GLU A 328 -40.81 -11.19 29.24
N VAL A 329 -39.78 -11.94 29.65
CA VAL A 329 -39.87 -13.00 30.66
C VAL A 329 -40.28 -12.43 32.03
N GLU A 330 -39.59 -11.40 32.52
CA GLU A 330 -39.93 -10.73 33.80
C GLU A 330 -41.37 -10.20 33.81
N LYS A 331 -41.80 -9.54 32.72
CA LYS A 331 -43.19 -9.07 32.56
C LYS A 331 -44.20 -10.21 32.54
N GLY A 332 -43.84 -11.35 31.96
CA GLY A 332 -44.68 -12.54 31.87
C GLY A 332 -44.90 -13.19 33.23
N LEU A 333 -43.80 -13.40 33.97
CA LEU A 333 -43.79 -13.99 35.30
C LEU A 333 -44.55 -13.12 36.31
N ASN A 334 -44.33 -11.79 36.31
CA ASN A 334 -45.05 -10.87 37.20
C ASN A 334 -46.57 -10.82 36.95
N LYS A 335 -47.04 -11.29 35.79
CA LYS A 335 -48.46 -11.37 35.44
C LYS A 335 -49.04 -12.77 35.64
N ASN A 336 -48.30 -13.70 36.26
CA ASN A 336 -48.67 -15.10 36.45
C ASN A 336 -49.15 -15.78 35.15
N LYS A 337 -48.51 -15.46 34.02
CA LYS A 337 -48.84 -16.10 32.73
C LYS A 337 -48.29 -17.51 32.64
N HIS A 338 -48.95 -18.36 31.84
CA HIS A 338 -48.45 -19.70 31.53
C HIS A 338 -47.09 -19.62 30.81
N ILE A 339 -46.20 -20.58 31.10
CA ILE A 339 -44.83 -20.61 30.58
C ILE A 339 -44.80 -20.51 29.05
N ASP A 340 -45.67 -21.25 28.36
CA ASP A 340 -45.73 -21.29 26.90
C ASP A 340 -46.11 -19.93 26.29
N ASP A 341 -46.99 -19.17 26.96
CA ASP A 341 -47.40 -17.84 26.51
C ASP A 341 -46.27 -16.82 26.65
N ILE A 342 -45.45 -16.95 27.72
CA ILE A 342 -44.28 -16.11 27.96
C ILE A 342 -43.23 -16.37 26.88
N LYS A 343 -42.91 -17.64 26.63
CA LYS A 343 -41.94 -18.04 25.60
C LYS A 343 -42.40 -17.61 24.20
N LYS A 344 -43.66 -17.87 23.85
CA LYS A 344 -44.25 -17.47 22.56
C LYS A 344 -44.20 -15.96 22.34
N LYS A 345 -44.49 -15.17 23.37
CA LYS A 345 -44.43 -13.71 23.29
C LYS A 345 -43.00 -13.19 23.16
N ALA A 346 -42.06 -13.69 23.96
CA ALA A 346 -40.65 -13.32 23.83
C ALA A 346 -40.11 -13.64 22.43
N LYS A 347 -40.42 -14.82 21.90
CA LYS A 347 -40.07 -15.24 20.54
C LYS A 347 -40.66 -14.32 19.48
N SER A 348 -41.95 -13.98 19.59
CA SER A 348 -42.62 -13.05 18.67
C SER A 348 -41.98 -11.66 18.67
N VAL A 349 -41.65 -11.11 19.84
CA VAL A 349 -41.00 -9.79 19.96
C VAL A 349 -39.61 -9.80 19.32
N ILE A 350 -38.81 -10.84 19.53
CA ILE A 350 -37.49 -10.96 18.91
C ILE A 350 -37.60 -11.09 17.39
N ASN A 351 -38.50 -11.94 16.88
CA ASN A 351 -38.73 -12.08 15.44
C ASN A 351 -39.17 -10.77 14.77
N SER A 352 -39.94 -9.93 15.48
CA SER A 352 -40.36 -8.63 14.96
C SER A 352 -39.24 -7.58 14.90
N LEU A 353 -38.23 -7.70 15.77
CA LEU A 353 -37.16 -6.71 15.92
C LEU A 353 -35.87 -7.09 15.18
N PHE A 354 -35.71 -8.36 14.81
CA PHE A 354 -34.52 -8.89 14.15
C PHE A 354 -34.96 -9.73 12.93
N SER A 355 -35.10 -9.08 11.76
CA SER A 355 -35.58 -9.68 10.51
C SER A 355 -34.72 -10.84 9.97
N ASP A 356 -33.45 -10.89 10.36
CA ASP A 356 -32.45 -11.80 9.79
C ASP A 356 -32.20 -13.05 10.66
N CYS A 357 -33.06 -13.32 11.64
CA CYS A 357 -32.88 -14.43 12.58
C CYS A 357 -33.81 -15.60 12.27
N SER A 358 -33.34 -16.53 11.42
CA SER A 358 -33.87 -17.90 11.40
C SER A 358 -33.64 -18.61 12.73
N ASP A 359 -32.64 -18.15 13.51
CA ASP A 359 -32.19 -18.82 14.71
C ASP A 359 -32.40 -17.89 15.92
N ILE A 360 -33.65 -17.78 16.37
CA ILE A 360 -33.85 -17.62 17.81
C ILE A 360 -33.47 -18.96 18.39
N ASP A 361 -32.33 -19.02 19.06
CA ASP A 361 -31.98 -20.17 19.87
C ASP A 361 -33.01 -20.23 21.00
N ASP A 362 -34.01 -21.10 20.89
CA ASP A 362 -35.05 -21.28 21.91
C ASP A 362 -34.40 -21.53 23.29
N ASN A 363 -33.17 -22.08 23.29
CA ASN A 363 -32.30 -22.19 24.45
C ASN A 363 -32.05 -20.85 25.15
N MET A 364 -31.89 -19.73 24.45
CA MET A 364 -31.69 -18.41 25.08
C MET A 364 -32.93 -17.92 25.84
N ILE A 365 -34.13 -18.26 25.35
CA ILE A 365 -35.39 -17.92 26.03
C ILE A 365 -35.55 -18.82 27.26
N ASP A 366 -35.27 -20.11 27.09
CA ASP A 366 -35.37 -21.11 28.15
C ASP A 366 -34.38 -20.87 29.28
N GLU A 367 -33.11 -20.59 28.97
CA GLU A 367 -32.08 -20.22 29.94
C GLU A 367 -32.48 -18.99 30.76
N GLU A 368 -33.00 -17.94 30.12
CA GLU A 368 -33.38 -16.71 30.81
C GLU A 368 -34.66 -16.92 31.63
N PHE A 369 -35.61 -17.73 31.14
CA PHE A 369 -36.80 -18.13 31.92
C PHE A 369 -36.44 -18.90 33.19
N ASP A 370 -35.57 -19.91 33.07
CA ASP A 370 -35.10 -20.70 34.21
C ASP A 370 -34.37 -19.83 35.23
N LYS A 371 -33.57 -18.87 34.74
CA LYS A 371 -32.84 -17.93 35.60
C LYS A 371 -33.77 -16.99 36.36
N GLN A 372 -34.76 -16.39 35.68
CA GLN A 372 -35.69 -15.47 36.35
C GLN A 372 -36.67 -16.21 37.26
N SER A 373 -37.15 -17.39 36.88
CA SER A 373 -38.04 -18.21 37.73
C SER A 373 -37.35 -18.70 39.00
N LYS A 374 -36.08 -19.14 38.93
CA LYS A 374 -35.26 -19.45 40.11
C LYS A 374 -35.12 -18.24 41.03
N LYS A 375 -34.86 -17.06 40.46
CA LYS A 375 -34.71 -15.82 41.22
C LYS A 375 -35.98 -15.46 42.00
N LEU A 376 -37.15 -15.53 41.35
CA LEU A 376 -38.46 -15.32 41.99
C LEU A 376 -38.73 -16.32 43.13
N ARG A 377 -38.36 -17.59 42.97
CA ARG A 377 -38.50 -18.61 44.03
C ARG A 377 -37.60 -18.35 45.23
N THR A 378 -36.40 -17.80 45.02
CA THR A 378 -35.47 -17.46 46.10
C THR A 378 -35.77 -16.14 46.80
N GLU A 379 -36.54 -15.24 46.17
CA GLU A 379 -36.93 -13.93 46.74
C GLU A 379 -38.28 -13.98 47.47
N GLN A 380 -39.02 -15.10 47.38
CA GLN A 380 -40.15 -15.37 48.27
C GLN A 380 -39.61 -16.06 49.55
N PRO A 381 -39.74 -15.43 50.73
CA PRO A 381 -39.40 -16.11 51.98
C PRO A 381 -40.31 -17.33 52.13
N GLU A 382 -39.75 -18.47 52.56
CA GLU A 382 -40.56 -19.58 53.07
C GLU A 382 -41.37 -19.04 54.25
N GLU A 383 -42.70 -18.95 54.09
CA GLU A 383 -43.67 -18.66 55.15
C GLU A 383 -43.81 -19.83 56.12
#